data_AF-A0AAW4VKF8-F1
#
_entry.id   AF-A0AAW4VKF8-F1
#
_cell.length_a   1.000
_cell.length_b   1.000
_cell.length_c   1.000
_cell.angle_alpha   90.00
_cell.angle_beta   90.00
_cell.angle_gamma   90.00
#
_symmetry.space_group_name_H-M   'P 1'
#
loop_
_entity.id
_entity.type
_entity.pdbx_description
1 polymer ?
#
loop_
_entity_poly.entity_id
_entity_poly.type
_entity_poly.pdbx_seq_one_letter_code
_entity_poly.pdbx_strand_id
1 'polypeptide(L)'
;MSTEKKSMMDKILEKVDVIAGPMTKFGQIPFVRGIVNGMVAALPVTMVGSLFLVVYLFCSDGGLTTHALIPFLKPWAGDLALVNSLSMGIMAVYIIIAFGAEYAEIKGFSKTTGAVGAFFAFMLLNYNSVGQLVVTAKDGTLSAGASAFESTYWGGAGLITAMIAGAIAINIIDICYKKHIVIKLPDSVPPAISDSFSAIIPYFFITLVCWGIRTLAGLNIPELVGQMLLPVLGAADNIFIYTLQQFLSALLWICGLHGDNITGAVTNVFTNQWIADNNTAFMAGTAVKDLPYVWTPNLCRLSQWVSSCWPILVYMFMSSKKLPHLKPLATICLPPAVFCIIEPIMFGLPVVMNGFLLVPFILTHTLTGAFTYWLTSIGFVGKMYMNLPWATPSPILGYLAAGGSIGGAVIVFINFAIGMVIFYPFWKSYEKAEVAKMNGEAA
;
A
#
# COMPACT_ATOMS: atom_id res chain seq x y z
N MET A 1 -49.31 -6.82 -14.74
CA MET A 1 -47.96 -6.60 -14.17
C MET A 1 -47.19 -7.89 -14.31
N SER A 2 -46.29 -7.99 -15.30
CA SER A 2 -45.44 -9.16 -15.46
C SER A 2 -44.42 -9.18 -14.33
N THR A 3 -44.50 -10.19 -13.46
CA THR A 3 -43.41 -10.59 -12.58
C THR A 3 -42.31 -11.20 -13.45
N GLU A 4 -41.53 -10.36 -14.13
CA GLU A 4 -40.31 -10.82 -14.78
C GLU A 4 -39.41 -11.44 -13.70
N LYS A 5 -39.08 -12.72 -13.90
CA LYS A 5 -38.16 -13.45 -13.05
C LYS A 5 -36.81 -12.75 -13.15
N LYS A 6 -36.45 -11.96 -12.13
CA LYS A 6 -35.14 -11.31 -12.03
C LYS A 6 -34.03 -12.30 -12.38
N SER A 7 -33.15 -11.92 -13.28
CA SER A 7 -32.00 -12.72 -13.68
C SER A 7 -31.13 -13.03 -12.46
N MET A 8 -30.35 -14.11 -12.53
CA MET A 8 -29.35 -14.40 -11.50
C MET A 8 -28.39 -13.22 -11.30
N MET A 9 -28.07 -12.50 -12.39
CA MET A 9 -27.24 -11.30 -12.34
C MET A 9 -27.92 -10.18 -11.54
N ASP A 10 -29.21 -9.91 -11.77
CA ASP A 10 -29.95 -8.86 -11.05
C ASP A 10 -29.98 -9.13 -9.55
N LYS A 11 -30.15 -10.39 -9.15
CA LYS A 11 -30.11 -10.81 -7.73
C LYS A 11 -28.73 -10.63 -7.10
N ILE A 12 -27.66 -10.81 -7.87
CA ILE A 12 -26.28 -10.59 -7.40
C ILE A 12 -26.03 -9.08 -7.25
N LEU A 13 -26.41 -8.28 -8.24
CA LEU A 13 -26.25 -6.82 -8.21
C LEU A 13 -26.99 -6.22 -7.01
N GLU A 14 -28.22 -6.66 -6.71
CA GLU A 14 -28.96 -6.20 -5.52
C GLU A 14 -28.21 -6.47 -4.21
N LYS A 15 -27.53 -7.62 -4.09
CA LYS A 15 -26.73 -7.93 -2.91
C LYS A 15 -25.46 -7.08 -2.83
N VAL A 16 -24.83 -6.81 -3.98
CA VAL A 16 -23.65 -5.92 -4.04
C VAL A 16 -24.04 -4.51 -3.59
N ASP A 17 -25.17 -4.00 -4.07
CA ASP A 17 -25.62 -2.64 -3.77
C ASP A 17 -25.95 -2.47 -2.27
N VAL A 18 -26.48 -3.50 -1.61
CA VAL A 18 -26.69 -3.53 -0.14
C VAL A 18 -25.37 -3.37 0.62
N ILE A 19 -24.27 -3.95 0.13
CA ILE A 19 -22.94 -3.84 0.75
C ILE A 19 -22.29 -2.48 0.42
N ALA A 20 -22.50 -1.97 -0.80
CA ALA A 20 -21.87 -0.73 -1.27
C ALA A 20 -22.43 0.54 -0.58
N GLY A 21 -23.71 0.55 -0.18
CA GLY A 21 -24.35 1.70 0.48
C GLY A 21 -23.67 2.14 1.78
N PRO A 22 -23.54 1.26 2.80
CA PRO A 22 -22.82 1.58 4.04
C PRO A 22 -21.38 2.02 3.81
N MET A 23 -20.69 1.42 2.85
CA MET A 23 -19.31 1.74 2.52
C MET A 23 -19.15 3.09 1.84
N THR A 24 -20.12 3.51 1.04
CA THR A 24 -20.15 4.87 0.47
C THR A 24 -20.26 5.92 1.58
N LYS A 25 -21.08 5.66 2.61
CA LYS A 25 -21.16 6.53 3.80
C LYS A 25 -19.86 6.53 4.61
N PHE A 26 -19.20 5.38 4.73
CA PHE A 26 -17.90 5.29 5.38
C PHE A 26 -16.84 6.15 4.66
N GLY A 27 -16.78 6.08 3.33
CA GLY A 27 -15.91 6.91 2.49
C GLY A 27 -16.12 8.42 2.66
N GLN A 28 -17.33 8.85 3.04
CA GLN A 28 -17.68 10.25 3.27
C GLN A 28 -17.29 10.77 4.66
N ILE A 29 -16.86 9.91 5.58
CA ILE A 29 -16.38 10.35 6.90
C ILE A 29 -15.19 11.29 6.70
N PRO A 30 -15.15 12.48 7.34
CA PRO A 30 -14.11 13.48 7.15
C PRO A 30 -12.67 12.94 7.18
N PHE A 31 -12.36 12.08 8.14
CA PHE A 31 -11.06 11.43 8.28
C PHE A 31 -10.73 10.52 7.09
N VAL A 32 -11.67 9.66 6.71
CA VAL A 32 -11.56 8.70 5.62
C VAL A 32 -11.37 9.43 4.29
N ARG A 33 -12.19 10.46 4.05
CA ARG A 33 -12.05 11.34 2.88
C ARG A 33 -10.70 12.05 2.83
N GLY A 34 -10.22 12.56 3.97
CA GLY A 34 -8.90 13.18 4.06
C GLY A 34 -7.78 12.23 3.68
N ILE A 35 -7.84 10.98 4.14
CA ILE A 35 -6.88 9.93 3.78
C ILE A 35 -6.87 9.70 2.27
N VAL A 36 -8.04 9.45 1.68
CA VAL A 36 -8.17 9.15 0.24
C VAL A 36 -7.63 10.32 -0.59
N ASN A 37 -8.02 11.55 -0.27
CA ASN A 37 -7.53 12.74 -0.95
C ASN A 37 -6.01 12.91 -0.82
N GLY A 38 -5.46 12.68 0.39
CA GLY A 38 -4.01 12.74 0.63
C GLY A 38 -3.23 11.71 -0.20
N MET A 39 -3.75 10.49 -0.33
CA MET A 39 -3.16 9.45 -1.17
C MET A 39 -3.21 9.81 -2.65
N VAL A 40 -4.34 10.32 -3.14
CA VAL A 40 -4.49 10.79 -4.52
C VAL A 40 -3.50 11.91 -4.83
N ALA A 41 -3.32 12.87 -3.90
CA ALA A 41 -2.38 13.97 -4.07
C ALA A 41 -0.91 13.52 -4.09
N ALA A 42 -0.57 12.42 -3.41
CA ALA A 42 0.79 11.85 -3.41
C ALA A 42 1.07 10.90 -4.60
N LEU A 43 0.08 10.59 -5.44
CA LEU A 43 0.25 9.69 -6.59
C LEU A 43 1.36 10.11 -7.57
N PRO A 44 1.51 11.38 -7.99
CA PRO A 44 2.49 11.73 -9.00
C PRO A 44 3.93 11.40 -8.58
N VAL A 45 4.27 11.58 -7.30
CA VAL A 45 5.62 11.30 -6.81
C VAL A 45 5.90 9.81 -6.72
N THR A 46 4.92 8.99 -6.29
CA THR A 46 5.09 7.53 -6.29
C THR A 46 5.17 6.98 -7.71
N MET A 47 4.50 7.60 -8.68
CA MET A 47 4.59 7.24 -10.10
C MET A 47 5.97 7.49 -10.68
N VAL A 48 6.55 8.66 -10.43
CA VAL A 48 7.93 8.95 -10.84
C VAL A 48 8.89 7.93 -10.22
N GLY A 49 8.77 7.68 -8.91
CA GLY A 49 9.58 6.68 -8.23
C GLY A 49 9.52 5.28 -8.82
N SER A 50 8.31 4.87 -9.18
CA SER A 50 8.03 3.57 -9.81
C SER A 50 8.71 3.43 -11.18
N LEU A 51 8.67 4.49 -12.00
CA LEU A 51 9.34 4.50 -13.30
C LEU A 51 10.86 4.37 -13.15
N PHE A 52 11.45 5.10 -12.20
CA PHE A 52 12.89 5.02 -11.94
C PHE A 52 13.31 3.67 -11.38
N LEU A 53 12.47 3.03 -10.55
CA LEU A 53 12.68 1.63 -10.15
C LEU A 53 12.76 0.71 -11.36
N VAL A 54 11.80 0.82 -12.28
CA VAL A 54 11.78 0.00 -13.49
C VAL A 54 13.06 0.22 -14.30
N VAL A 55 13.43 1.48 -14.58
CA VAL A 55 14.66 1.78 -15.33
C VAL A 55 15.90 1.22 -14.62
N TYR A 56 15.98 1.37 -13.29
CA TYR A 56 17.04 0.77 -12.48
C TYR A 56 17.14 -0.75 -12.67
N LEU A 57 16.00 -1.46 -12.67
CA LEU A 57 15.97 -2.92 -12.86
C LEU A 57 16.46 -3.36 -14.24
N PHE A 58 16.25 -2.53 -15.28
CA PHE A 58 16.77 -2.80 -16.62
C PHE A 58 18.25 -2.47 -16.78
N CYS A 59 18.80 -1.50 -16.04
CA CYS A 59 20.19 -1.07 -16.20
C CYS A 59 21.17 -1.64 -15.16
N SER A 60 20.68 -2.34 -14.14
CA SER A 60 21.50 -3.02 -13.13
C SER A 60 21.82 -4.46 -13.52
N ASP A 61 23.07 -4.87 -13.30
CA ASP A 61 23.43 -6.29 -13.30
C ASP A 61 22.75 -6.97 -12.10
N GLY A 62 22.16 -8.14 -12.32
CA GLY A 62 21.37 -8.82 -11.29
C GLY A 62 20.02 -8.16 -10.98
N GLY A 63 19.60 -7.15 -11.78
CA GLY A 63 18.25 -6.60 -11.76
C GLY A 63 17.26 -7.64 -12.30
N LEU A 64 16.85 -7.50 -13.56
CA LEU A 64 15.99 -8.51 -14.21
C LEU A 64 16.77 -9.73 -14.73
N THR A 65 18.04 -9.52 -15.07
CA THR A 65 18.93 -10.52 -15.68
C THR A 65 20.32 -10.41 -15.09
N THR A 66 21.16 -11.43 -15.29
CA THR A 66 22.56 -11.43 -14.82
C THR A 66 23.33 -10.20 -15.30
N HIS A 67 23.09 -9.77 -16.54
CA HIS A 67 23.65 -8.55 -17.11
C HIS A 67 22.56 -7.53 -17.36
N ALA A 68 22.90 -6.25 -17.21
CA ALA A 68 22.01 -5.15 -17.55
C ALA A 68 21.47 -5.26 -18.99
N LEU A 69 20.15 -5.13 -19.13
CA LEU A 69 19.46 -5.05 -20.43
C LEU A 69 19.70 -3.70 -21.11
N ILE A 70 19.95 -2.65 -20.32
CA ILE A 70 20.29 -1.30 -20.78
C ILE A 70 21.69 -0.94 -20.24
N PRO A 71 22.77 -1.53 -20.79
CA PRO A 71 24.10 -1.44 -20.21
C PRO A 71 24.70 -0.03 -20.23
N PHE A 72 24.25 0.84 -21.14
CA PHE A 72 24.74 2.22 -21.20
C PHE A 72 24.30 3.07 -20.00
N LEU A 73 23.19 2.73 -19.33
CA LEU A 73 22.70 3.43 -18.13
C LEU A 73 23.32 2.88 -16.83
N LYS A 74 24.03 1.75 -16.90
CA LYS A 74 24.63 1.08 -15.74
C LYS A 74 25.48 2.01 -14.84
N PRO A 75 26.28 2.95 -15.36
CA PRO A 75 27.06 3.87 -14.51
C PRO A 75 26.21 4.71 -13.55
N TRP A 76 24.93 4.95 -13.88
CA TRP A 76 23.98 5.73 -13.08
C TRP A 76 22.94 4.86 -12.36
N ALA A 77 23.08 3.52 -12.36
CA ALA A 77 22.09 2.64 -11.76
C ALA A 77 21.81 2.98 -10.28
N GLY A 78 22.85 3.33 -9.52
CA GLY A 78 22.70 3.78 -8.13
C GLY A 78 21.90 5.07 -8.00
N ASP A 79 22.15 6.06 -8.86
CA ASP A 79 21.44 7.34 -8.87
C ASP A 79 19.96 7.16 -9.28
N LEU A 80 19.69 6.23 -10.21
CA LEU A 80 18.34 5.88 -10.61
C LEU A 80 17.57 5.21 -9.45
N ALA A 81 18.22 4.29 -8.73
CA ALA A 81 17.66 3.68 -7.52
C ALA A 81 17.44 4.71 -6.39
N LEU A 82 18.28 5.74 -6.31
CA LEU A 82 18.13 6.83 -5.35
C LEU A 82 16.82 7.59 -5.58
N VAL A 83 16.43 7.85 -6.83
CA VAL A 83 15.14 8.50 -7.12
C VAL A 83 13.97 7.67 -6.60
N ASN A 84 14.00 6.34 -6.73
CA ASN A 84 12.98 5.47 -6.15
C ASN A 84 12.98 5.54 -4.61
N SER A 85 14.17 5.53 -3.99
CA SER A 85 14.33 5.63 -2.54
C SER A 85 13.77 6.94 -1.99
N LEU A 86 13.99 8.05 -2.69
CA LEU A 86 13.50 9.39 -2.34
C LEU A 86 12.04 9.64 -2.71
N SER A 87 11.34 8.66 -3.28
CA SER A 87 9.93 8.78 -3.65
C SER A 87 9.10 7.69 -2.98
N MET A 88 9.16 6.46 -3.49
CA MET A 88 8.47 5.31 -2.88
C MET A 88 9.03 4.97 -1.50
N GLY A 89 10.35 5.05 -1.33
CA GLY A 89 11.02 4.75 -0.06
C GLY A 89 10.64 5.69 1.08
N ILE A 90 10.12 6.88 0.78
CA ILE A 90 9.62 7.85 1.77
C ILE A 90 8.15 8.25 1.53
N MET A 91 7.34 7.39 0.88
CA MET A 91 5.97 7.72 0.49
C MET A 91 5.06 8.15 1.64
N ALA A 92 5.30 7.68 2.88
CA ALA A 92 4.49 8.06 4.02
C ALA A 92 4.63 9.55 4.35
N VAL A 93 5.79 10.15 4.05
CA VAL A 93 6.03 11.60 4.19
C VAL A 93 5.15 12.40 3.23
N TYR A 94 5.15 12.03 1.95
CA TYR A 94 4.32 12.71 0.96
C TYR A 94 2.83 12.57 1.29
N ILE A 95 2.41 11.37 1.69
CA ILE A 95 1.01 11.09 2.04
C ILE A 95 0.60 11.85 3.31
N ILE A 96 1.42 11.92 4.37
CA ILE A 96 1.02 12.61 5.61
C ILE A 96 0.88 14.12 5.43
N ILE A 97 1.76 14.74 4.64
CA ILE A 97 1.70 16.17 4.33
C ILE A 97 0.40 16.46 3.58
N ALA A 98 0.12 15.69 2.52
CA ALA A 98 -1.09 15.86 1.73
C ALA A 98 -2.37 15.55 2.52
N PHE A 99 -2.37 14.45 3.29
CA PHE A 99 -3.48 14.09 4.19
C PHE A 99 -3.75 15.18 5.21
N GLY A 100 -2.71 15.74 5.86
CA GLY A 100 -2.84 16.83 6.81
C GLY A 100 -3.48 18.08 6.21
N ALA A 101 -3.06 18.46 5.00
CA ALA A 101 -3.66 19.58 4.26
C ALA A 101 -5.14 19.34 3.95
N GLU A 102 -5.47 18.19 3.36
CA GLU A 102 -6.83 17.84 2.94
C GLU A 102 -7.76 17.70 4.14
N TYR A 103 -7.30 17.05 5.21
CA TYR A 103 -8.12 16.86 6.39
C TYR A 103 -8.35 18.19 7.16
N ALA A 104 -7.39 19.11 7.16
CA ALA A 104 -7.56 20.46 7.69
C ALA A 104 -8.59 21.28 6.89
N GLU A 105 -8.52 21.24 5.55
CA GLU A 105 -9.52 21.91 4.70
C GLU A 105 -10.92 21.35 4.95
N ILE A 106 -11.06 20.03 5.05
CA ILE A 106 -12.32 19.37 5.39
C ILE A 106 -12.87 19.86 6.75
N LYS A 107 -12.00 20.17 7.70
CA LYS A 107 -12.35 20.68 9.03
C LYS A 107 -12.54 22.21 9.05
N GLY A 108 -12.23 22.91 7.96
CA GLY A 108 -12.45 24.34 7.80
C GLY A 108 -11.33 25.22 8.34
N PHE A 109 -10.08 24.75 8.37
CA PHE A 109 -8.92 25.56 8.74
C PHE A 109 -7.75 25.40 7.76
N SER A 110 -6.71 26.22 7.96
CA SER A 110 -5.57 26.38 7.04
C SER A 110 -4.91 25.05 6.64
N LYS A 111 -4.82 24.78 5.33
CA LYS A 111 -4.14 23.61 4.76
C LYS A 111 -2.70 23.52 5.24
N THR A 112 -1.98 24.65 5.25
CA THR A 112 -0.58 24.71 5.65
C THR A 112 -0.39 24.31 7.12
N THR A 113 -1.24 24.83 8.01
CA THR A 113 -1.24 24.42 9.43
C THR A 113 -1.54 22.93 9.58
N GLY A 114 -2.49 22.41 8.82
CA GLY A 114 -2.78 20.97 8.81
C GLY A 114 -1.60 20.11 8.37
N ALA A 115 -1.02 20.45 7.23
CA ALA A 115 0.10 19.73 6.62
C ALA A 115 1.33 19.69 7.54
N VAL A 116 1.74 20.87 8.04
CA VAL A 116 2.91 20.99 8.92
C VAL A 116 2.65 20.28 10.25
N GLY A 117 1.47 20.44 10.84
CA GLY A 117 1.12 19.80 12.11
C GLY A 117 1.08 18.27 12.01
N ALA A 118 0.49 17.74 10.93
CA ALA A 118 0.43 16.30 10.68
C ALA A 118 1.82 15.70 10.40
N PHE A 119 2.64 16.38 9.60
CA PHE A 119 4.03 15.96 9.36
C PHE A 119 4.85 16.00 10.64
N PHE A 120 4.72 17.05 11.46
CA PHE A 120 5.40 17.14 12.74
C PHE A 120 4.98 16.02 13.71
N ALA A 121 3.69 15.71 13.81
CA ALA A 121 3.20 14.58 14.58
C ALA A 121 3.78 13.24 14.11
N PHE A 122 3.92 13.06 12.80
CA PHE A 122 4.53 11.85 12.22
C PHE A 122 6.01 11.75 12.59
N MET A 123 6.76 12.85 12.48
CA MET A 123 8.16 12.90 12.88
C MET A 123 8.34 12.54 14.34
N LEU A 124 7.45 13.00 15.23
CA LEU A 124 7.46 12.68 16.66
C LEU A 124 7.01 11.24 16.99
N LEU A 125 6.41 10.52 16.05
CA LEU A 125 6.00 9.13 16.24
C LEU A 125 6.95 8.14 15.54
N ASN A 126 7.85 8.61 14.67
CA ASN A 126 8.53 7.76 13.69
C ASN A 126 10.07 7.85 13.68
N TYR A 127 10.69 8.14 14.83
CA TYR A 127 12.14 8.01 15.02
C TYR A 127 12.50 6.70 15.74
N ASN A 128 13.68 6.16 15.45
CA ASN A 128 14.14 4.89 16.00
C ASN A 128 14.97 5.06 17.29
N SER A 129 15.72 6.15 17.42
CA SER A 129 16.71 6.34 18.49
C SER A 129 16.16 7.00 19.75
N VAL A 130 15.13 6.42 20.37
CA VAL A 130 14.52 6.93 21.62
C VAL A 130 15.57 6.99 22.73
N GLY A 131 15.87 8.21 23.21
CA GLY A 131 16.83 8.41 24.30
C GLY A 131 18.28 8.08 23.94
N GLN A 132 18.58 7.84 22.66
CA GLN A 132 19.90 7.42 22.18
C GLN A 132 20.61 8.52 21.38
N LEU A 133 20.11 9.76 21.37
CA LEU A 133 20.75 10.88 20.67
C LEU A 133 22.04 11.35 21.34
N VAL A 134 22.19 11.05 22.62
CA VAL A 134 23.37 11.34 23.42
C VAL A 134 23.70 10.08 24.21
N VAL A 135 24.96 9.63 24.13
CA VAL A 135 25.44 8.46 24.88
C VAL A 135 26.61 8.86 25.77
N THR A 136 26.64 8.31 26.98
CA THR A 136 27.76 8.49 27.90
C THR A 136 28.86 7.49 27.54
N ALA A 137 30.01 7.99 27.12
CA ALA A 137 31.20 7.18 26.87
C ALA A 137 31.72 6.54 28.17
N LYS A 138 32.59 5.53 28.05
CA LYS A 138 33.15 4.80 29.19
C LYS A 138 33.92 5.68 30.18
N ASP A 139 34.40 6.83 29.74
CA ASP A 139 35.12 7.83 30.54
C ASP A 139 34.18 8.87 31.19
N GLY A 140 32.86 8.73 31.04
CA GLY A 140 31.85 9.64 31.58
C GLY A 140 31.53 10.85 30.69
N THR A 141 32.18 10.99 29.53
CA THR A 141 31.89 12.11 28.61
C THR A 141 30.60 11.88 27.81
N LEU A 142 29.83 12.94 27.56
CA LEU A 142 28.69 12.89 26.67
C LEU A 142 29.18 12.95 25.21
N SER A 143 28.71 12.01 24.39
CA SER A 143 29.02 11.94 22.97
C SER A 143 27.73 11.86 22.14
N ALA A 144 27.81 12.26 20.87
CA ALA A 144 26.70 12.09 19.93
C ALA A 144 26.37 10.59 19.82
N GLY A 145 25.11 10.25 20.05
CA GLY A 145 24.63 8.88 19.93
C GLY A 145 24.11 8.56 18.52
N ALA A 146 23.10 7.73 18.43
CA ALA A 146 22.47 7.36 17.15
C ALA A 146 21.75 8.56 16.50
N SER A 147 21.60 8.54 15.18
CA SER A 147 20.82 9.54 14.45
C SER A 147 19.35 9.49 14.85
N ALA A 148 18.70 10.64 15.08
CA ALA A 148 17.25 10.70 15.24
C ALA A 148 16.51 10.14 14.01
N PHE A 149 17.12 10.30 12.84
CA PHE A 149 16.55 9.95 11.56
C PHE A 149 17.17 8.66 11.04
N GLU A 150 16.38 7.59 11.12
CA GLU A 150 16.58 6.35 10.38
C GLU A 150 15.35 6.14 9.49
N SER A 151 15.57 5.86 8.21
CA SER A 151 14.50 5.83 7.20
C SER A 151 13.64 4.55 7.21
N THR A 152 13.72 3.74 8.27
CA THR A 152 13.15 2.37 8.33
C THR A 152 11.65 2.33 8.04
N TYR A 153 10.88 3.25 8.61
CA TYR A 153 9.42 3.28 8.48
C TYR A 153 8.92 4.55 7.77
N TRP A 154 9.64 5.01 6.75
CA TRP A 154 9.30 6.21 5.99
C TRP A 154 8.52 5.90 4.71
N GLY A 155 8.63 4.66 4.22
CA GLY A 155 7.88 4.14 3.08
C GLY A 155 6.53 3.54 3.48
N GLY A 156 6.05 2.56 2.73
CA GLY A 156 4.72 1.97 2.94
C GLY A 156 4.46 1.41 4.34
N ALA A 157 5.48 0.89 5.03
CA ALA A 157 5.36 0.39 6.41
C ALA A 157 5.00 1.52 7.42
N GLY A 158 5.35 2.77 7.12
CA GLY A 158 5.06 3.94 7.94
C GLY A 158 3.66 4.52 7.76
N LEU A 159 2.88 4.05 6.78
CA LEU A 159 1.58 4.65 6.47
C LEU A 159 0.59 4.55 7.63
N ILE A 160 0.67 3.51 8.44
CA ILE A 160 -0.17 3.42 9.65
C ILE A 160 0.18 4.50 10.66
N THR A 161 1.48 4.77 10.85
CA THR A 161 1.96 5.87 11.71
C THR A 161 1.48 7.21 11.16
N ALA A 162 1.57 7.41 9.84
CA ALA A 162 1.07 8.62 9.18
C ALA A 162 -0.43 8.83 9.44
N MET A 163 -1.26 7.80 9.25
CA MET A 163 -2.70 7.91 9.51
C MET A 163 -3.01 8.30 10.96
N ILE A 164 -2.36 7.65 11.92
CA ILE A 164 -2.55 7.93 13.36
C ILE A 164 -2.05 9.34 13.69
N ALA A 165 -0.87 9.73 13.18
CA ALA A 165 -0.30 11.06 13.36
C ALA A 165 -1.23 12.17 12.84
N GLY A 166 -1.75 12.04 11.63
CA GLY A 166 -2.67 13.02 11.06
C GLY A 166 -4.02 13.05 11.78
N ALA A 167 -4.52 11.90 12.25
CA ALA A 167 -5.70 11.86 13.11
C ALA A 167 -5.48 12.66 14.40
N ILE A 168 -4.36 12.44 15.09
CA ILE A 168 -4.01 13.15 16.33
C ILE A 168 -3.86 14.64 16.05
N ALA A 169 -3.01 15.01 15.09
CA ALA A 169 -2.65 16.38 14.80
C ALA A 169 -3.87 17.24 14.44
N ILE A 170 -4.64 16.81 13.43
CA ILE A 170 -5.75 17.60 12.90
C ILE A 170 -6.88 17.74 13.92
N ASN A 171 -7.17 16.68 14.70
CA ASN A 171 -8.20 16.79 15.72
C ASN A 171 -7.75 17.65 16.92
N ILE A 172 -6.48 17.61 17.32
CA ILE A 172 -5.97 18.52 18.36
C ILE A 172 -6.09 19.98 17.89
N ILE A 173 -5.66 20.28 16.67
CA ILE A 173 -5.78 21.62 16.08
C ILE A 173 -7.24 22.07 16.04
N ASP A 174 -8.14 21.23 15.52
CA ASP A 174 -9.58 21.49 15.46
C ASP A 174 -10.18 21.81 16.84
N ILE A 175 -9.83 21.02 17.86
CA ILE A 175 -10.30 21.23 19.24
C ILE A 175 -9.78 22.56 19.79
N CYS A 176 -8.49 22.85 19.67
CA CYS A 176 -7.90 24.09 20.15
C CYS A 176 -8.52 25.31 19.48
N TYR A 177 -8.75 25.25 18.16
CA TYR A 177 -9.34 26.35 17.40
C TYR A 177 -10.79 26.60 17.81
N LYS A 178 -11.59 25.53 17.93
CA LYS A 178 -12.99 25.61 18.40
C LYS A 178 -13.13 26.11 19.84
N LYS A 179 -12.14 25.83 20.69
CA LYS A 179 -12.11 26.27 22.10
C LYS A 179 -11.37 27.59 22.30
N HIS A 180 -10.92 28.23 21.23
CA HIS A 180 -10.11 29.45 21.28
C HIS A 180 -8.84 29.34 22.14
N ILE A 181 -8.27 28.13 22.23
CA ILE A 181 -7.00 27.85 22.90
C ILE A 181 -5.86 28.11 21.89
N VAL A 182 -5.72 29.37 21.50
CA VAL A 182 -4.78 29.83 20.47
C VAL A 182 -4.23 31.20 20.85
N ILE A 183 -3.06 31.55 20.31
CA ILE A 183 -2.52 32.91 20.40
C ILE A 183 -3.22 33.76 19.36
N LYS A 184 -4.05 34.71 19.79
CA LYS A 184 -4.75 35.63 18.88
C LYS A 184 -3.89 36.87 18.60
N LEU A 185 -3.69 37.16 17.32
CA LEU A 185 -3.08 38.41 16.88
C LEU A 185 -4.19 39.41 16.44
N PRO A 186 -3.90 40.72 16.43
CA PRO A 186 -4.83 41.72 15.91
C PRO A 186 -5.15 41.51 14.42
N ASP A 187 -6.34 41.97 13.99
CA ASP A 187 -6.80 41.83 12.59
C ASP A 187 -5.92 42.56 11.56
N SER A 188 -5.05 43.47 12.01
CA SER A 188 -4.06 44.15 11.16
C SER A 188 -2.91 43.23 10.71
N VAL A 189 -2.78 42.04 11.32
CA VAL A 189 -1.73 41.08 10.99
C VAL A 189 -2.15 40.19 9.81
N PRO A 190 -1.30 39.99 8.80
CA PRO A 190 -1.58 39.10 7.67
C PRO A 190 -2.04 37.68 8.10
N PRO A 191 -3.03 37.08 7.41
CA PRO A 191 -3.61 35.78 7.81
C PRO A 191 -2.58 34.66 8.00
N ALA A 192 -1.58 34.55 7.12
CA ALA A 192 -0.55 33.51 7.22
C ALA A 192 0.29 33.62 8.52
N ILE A 193 0.52 34.85 9.00
CA ILE A 193 1.24 35.09 10.26
C ILE A 193 0.32 34.74 11.43
N SER A 194 -0.95 35.17 11.38
CA SER A 194 -1.95 34.81 12.39
C SER A 194 -2.11 33.31 12.57
N ASP A 195 -2.22 32.56 11.45
CA ASP A 195 -2.31 31.09 11.46
C ASP A 195 -1.09 30.45 12.12
N SER A 196 0.10 30.92 11.80
CA SER A 196 1.36 30.38 12.33
C SER A 196 1.47 30.54 13.84
N PHE A 197 1.12 31.71 14.38
CA PHE A 197 1.09 31.95 15.83
C PHE A 197 -0.05 31.20 16.52
N SER A 198 -1.22 31.14 15.89
CA SER A 198 -2.37 30.38 16.39
C SER A 198 -2.09 28.88 16.50
N ALA A 199 -1.19 28.34 15.66
CA ALA A 199 -0.79 26.94 15.65
C ALA A 199 0.16 26.53 16.79
N ILE A 200 0.84 27.47 17.47
CA ILE A 200 1.87 27.18 18.48
C ILE A 200 1.32 26.30 19.63
N ILE A 201 0.19 26.71 20.23
CA ILE A 201 -0.41 25.97 21.35
C ILE A 201 -0.92 24.57 20.90
N PRO A 202 -1.65 24.43 19.79
CA PRO A 202 -1.96 23.12 19.23
C PRO A 202 -0.73 22.23 19.02
N TYR A 203 0.36 22.76 18.46
CA TYR A 203 1.57 21.98 18.18
C TYR A 203 2.30 21.56 19.47
N PHE A 204 2.22 22.38 20.51
CA PHE A 204 2.69 21.98 21.83
C PHE A 204 1.89 20.76 22.36
N PHE A 205 0.56 20.75 22.24
CA PHE A 205 -0.24 19.58 22.63
C PHE A 205 0.04 18.35 21.76
N ILE A 206 0.20 18.53 20.45
CA ILE A 206 0.64 17.47 19.54
C ILE A 206 1.96 16.87 20.05
N THR A 207 2.90 17.73 20.45
CA THR A 207 4.20 17.29 20.98
C THR A 207 4.01 16.41 22.20
N LEU A 208 3.28 16.89 23.22
CA LEU A 208 3.05 16.13 24.45
C LEU A 208 2.42 14.76 24.19
N VAL A 209 1.44 14.68 23.29
CA VAL A 209 0.75 13.42 22.96
C VAL A 209 1.66 12.49 22.17
N CYS A 210 2.22 12.93 21.04
CA CYS A 210 3.03 12.09 20.16
C CYS A 210 4.34 11.66 20.82
N TRP A 211 5.05 12.59 21.47
CA TRP A 211 6.25 12.27 22.23
C TRP A 211 5.93 11.37 23.44
N GLY A 212 4.79 11.57 24.10
CA GLY A 212 4.33 10.69 25.18
C GLY A 212 4.13 9.25 24.69
N ILE A 213 3.48 9.06 23.55
CA ILE A 213 3.29 7.73 22.94
C ILE A 213 4.63 7.09 22.56
N ARG A 214 5.50 7.83 21.84
CA ARG A 214 6.73 7.26 21.29
C ARG A 214 7.84 7.09 22.33
N THR A 215 8.09 8.11 23.15
CA THR A 215 9.20 8.13 24.14
C THR A 215 8.77 7.54 25.46
N LEU A 216 7.71 8.08 26.09
CA LEU A 216 7.38 7.71 27.46
C LEU A 216 6.78 6.31 27.53
N ALA A 217 5.89 5.97 26.61
CA ALA A 217 5.32 4.63 26.51
C ALA A 217 6.18 3.65 25.69
N GLY A 218 7.23 4.14 25.01
CA GLY A 218 8.14 3.32 24.21
C GLY A 218 7.49 2.67 22.98
N LEU A 219 6.33 3.15 22.53
CA LEU A 219 5.58 2.50 21.47
C LEU A 219 6.10 2.88 20.09
N ASN A 220 6.60 1.89 19.35
CA ASN A 220 6.83 1.99 17.92
C ASN A 220 5.63 1.34 17.20
N ILE A 221 4.85 2.14 16.48
CA ILE A 221 3.57 1.71 15.89
C ILE A 221 3.78 0.56 14.87
N PRO A 222 4.66 0.69 13.85
CA PRO A 222 4.96 -0.41 12.93
C PRO A 222 5.40 -1.70 13.62
N GLU A 223 6.26 -1.60 14.64
CA GLU A 223 6.72 -2.77 15.39
C GLU A 223 5.59 -3.42 16.19
N LEU A 224 4.74 -2.62 16.83
CA LEU A 224 3.57 -3.12 17.56
C LEU A 224 2.63 -3.88 16.63
N VAL A 225 2.39 -3.37 15.42
CA VAL A 225 1.59 -4.08 14.41
C VAL A 225 2.26 -5.40 14.03
N GLY A 226 3.57 -5.39 13.80
CA GLY A 226 4.32 -6.62 13.54
C GLY A 226 4.20 -7.65 14.67
N GLN A 227 4.32 -7.21 15.93
CA GLN A 227 4.17 -8.06 17.11
C GLN A 227 2.76 -8.64 17.25
N MET A 228 1.72 -7.89 16.90
CA MET A 228 0.33 -8.39 16.89
C MET A 228 0.10 -9.43 15.79
N LEU A 229 0.75 -9.28 14.64
CA LEU A 229 0.62 -10.20 13.51
C LEU A 229 1.47 -11.47 13.68
N LEU A 230 2.59 -11.40 14.43
CA LEU A 230 3.54 -12.50 14.58
C LEU A 230 2.92 -13.82 15.12
N PRO A 231 2.07 -13.85 16.15
CA PRO A 231 1.44 -15.09 16.60
C PRO A 231 0.55 -15.75 15.54
N VAL A 232 0.01 -14.95 14.62
CA VAL A 232 -0.89 -15.41 13.56
C VAL A 232 -0.12 -15.83 12.31
N LEU A 233 0.97 -15.13 11.98
CA LEU A 233 1.71 -15.29 10.74
C LEU A 233 3.08 -15.98 10.88
N GLY A 234 3.62 -16.10 12.09
CA GLY A 234 4.92 -16.72 12.39
C GLY A 234 4.88 -18.25 12.44
N ALA A 235 3.91 -18.86 11.77
CA ALA A 235 3.72 -20.30 11.70
C ALA A 235 4.46 -20.92 10.50
N ALA A 236 4.56 -22.25 10.48
CA ALA A 236 5.23 -23.01 9.42
C ALA A 236 4.62 -22.77 8.04
N ASP A 237 5.40 -23.01 6.98
CA ASP A 237 4.94 -22.96 5.59
C ASP A 237 3.74 -23.90 5.36
N ASN A 238 2.54 -23.32 5.27
CA ASN A 238 1.31 -24.03 4.95
C ASN A 238 0.27 -23.11 4.30
N ILE A 239 -0.67 -23.73 3.57
CA ILE A 239 -1.70 -23.04 2.80
C ILE A 239 -2.61 -22.14 3.65
N PHE A 240 -2.95 -22.53 4.89
CA PHE A 240 -3.89 -21.78 5.72
C PHE A 240 -3.29 -20.44 6.15
N ILE A 241 -2.04 -20.46 6.64
CA ILE A 241 -1.35 -19.26 7.11
C ILE A 241 -1.01 -18.34 5.93
N TYR A 242 -0.56 -18.92 4.81
CA TYR A 242 -0.35 -18.15 3.58
C TYR A 242 -1.65 -17.45 3.15
N THR A 243 -2.75 -18.20 3.02
CA THR A 243 -4.06 -17.65 2.60
C THR A 243 -4.57 -16.57 3.57
N LEU A 244 -4.38 -16.78 4.88
CA LEU A 244 -4.71 -15.79 5.90
C LEU A 244 -3.88 -14.51 5.74
N GLN A 245 -2.58 -14.64 5.46
CA GLN A 245 -1.73 -13.48 5.17
C GLN A 245 -2.19 -12.73 3.91
N GLN A 246 -2.61 -13.43 2.85
CA GLN A 246 -3.16 -12.82 1.64
C GLN A 246 -4.45 -12.04 1.92
N PHE A 247 -5.34 -12.62 2.73
CA PHE A 247 -6.55 -11.96 3.21
C PHE A 247 -6.24 -10.70 4.04
N LEU A 248 -5.33 -10.80 5.01
CA LEU A 248 -4.93 -9.66 5.85
C LEU A 248 -4.25 -8.56 5.02
N SER A 249 -3.38 -8.91 4.07
CA SER A 249 -2.79 -7.92 3.17
C SER A 249 -3.87 -7.16 2.39
N ALA A 250 -4.83 -7.88 1.81
CA ALA A 250 -5.91 -7.26 1.06
C ALA A 250 -6.80 -6.35 1.93
N LEU A 251 -7.09 -6.77 3.17
CA LEU A 251 -7.80 -5.94 4.15
C LEU A 251 -7.05 -4.65 4.52
N LEU A 252 -5.73 -4.71 4.64
CA LEU A 252 -4.92 -3.53 4.92
C LEU A 252 -4.93 -2.58 3.72
N TRP A 253 -4.80 -3.11 2.49
CA TRP A 253 -4.85 -2.32 1.26
C TRP A 253 -6.18 -1.59 1.06
N ILE A 254 -7.32 -2.24 1.33
CA ILE A 254 -8.64 -1.55 1.23
C ILE A 254 -8.81 -0.47 2.31
N CYS A 255 -8.05 -0.53 3.41
CA CYS A 255 -7.98 0.52 4.42
C CYS A 255 -6.98 1.64 4.08
N GLY A 256 -6.32 1.60 2.91
CA GLY A 256 -5.28 2.56 2.52
C GLY A 256 -3.93 2.31 3.19
N LEU A 257 -3.75 1.17 3.87
CA LEU A 257 -2.47 0.76 4.42
C LEU A 257 -1.70 -0.08 3.40
N HIS A 258 -0.37 -0.12 3.49
CA HIS A 258 0.44 -0.92 2.58
C HIS A 258 0.52 -2.38 3.07
N GLY A 259 -0.50 -3.18 2.76
CA GLY A 259 -0.66 -4.55 3.27
C GLY A 259 0.57 -5.44 3.08
N ASP A 260 1.24 -5.34 1.93
CA ASP A 260 2.44 -6.13 1.63
C ASP A 260 3.60 -5.81 2.57
N ASN A 261 3.84 -4.53 2.87
CA ASN A 261 4.95 -4.12 3.70
C ASN A 261 4.67 -4.42 5.17
N ILE A 262 3.43 -4.23 5.62
CA ILE A 262 3.03 -4.49 7.00
C ILE A 262 3.08 -5.98 7.31
N THR A 263 2.48 -6.82 6.46
CA THR A 263 2.52 -8.29 6.66
C THR A 263 3.90 -8.87 6.32
N GLY A 264 4.62 -8.27 5.36
CA GLY A 264 5.99 -8.61 4.98
C GLY A 264 7.01 -8.34 6.09
N ALA A 265 6.83 -7.29 6.89
CA ALA A 265 7.70 -7.01 8.04
C ALA A 265 7.77 -8.17 9.04
N VAL A 266 6.72 -9.00 9.11
CA VAL A 266 6.67 -10.21 9.92
C VAL A 266 7.13 -11.43 9.13
N THR A 267 6.61 -11.60 7.91
CA THR A 267 6.76 -12.85 7.14
C THR A 267 8.09 -12.98 6.41
N ASN A 268 8.73 -11.86 6.05
CA ASN A 268 9.97 -11.86 5.25
C ASN A 268 11.13 -12.56 5.95
N VAL A 269 11.19 -12.53 7.29
CA VAL A 269 12.22 -13.25 8.06
C VAL A 269 12.17 -14.76 7.76
N PHE A 270 10.96 -15.33 7.68
CA PHE A 270 10.75 -16.74 7.38
C PHE A 270 10.92 -17.01 5.89
N THR A 271 10.26 -16.24 5.02
CA THR A 271 10.25 -16.52 3.59
C THR A 271 11.62 -16.33 2.94
N ASN A 272 12.45 -15.39 3.44
CA ASN A 272 13.83 -15.23 2.97
C ASN A 272 14.71 -16.41 3.38
N GLN A 273 14.49 -16.99 4.56
CA GLN A 273 15.17 -18.22 4.95
C GLN A 273 14.70 -19.39 4.08
N TRP A 274 13.39 -19.55 3.88
CA TRP A 274 12.81 -20.65 3.12
C TRP A 274 13.23 -20.66 1.64
N ILE A 275 13.34 -19.49 1.00
CA ILE A 275 13.85 -19.44 -0.38
C ILE A 275 15.36 -19.76 -0.44
N ALA A 276 16.14 -19.43 0.59
CA ALA A 276 17.55 -19.82 0.69
C ALA A 276 17.72 -21.33 0.91
N ASP A 277 16.85 -21.94 1.73
CA ASP A 277 16.81 -23.39 1.93
C ASP A 277 16.42 -24.12 0.63
N ASN A 278 15.43 -23.61 -0.10
CA ASN A 278 15.07 -24.11 -1.43
C ASN A 278 16.25 -24.02 -2.41
N ASN A 279 16.98 -22.89 -2.41
CA ASN A 279 18.16 -22.73 -3.25
C ASN A 279 19.24 -23.76 -2.93
N THR A 280 19.53 -23.94 -1.64
CA THR A 280 20.51 -24.94 -1.15
C THR A 280 20.11 -26.36 -1.57
N ALA A 281 18.83 -26.73 -1.40
CA ALA A 281 18.33 -28.04 -1.80
C ALA A 281 18.41 -28.25 -3.33
N PHE A 282 18.10 -27.22 -4.11
CA PHE A 282 18.24 -27.26 -5.57
C PHE A 282 19.70 -27.44 -6.00
N MET A 283 20.64 -26.69 -5.41
CA MET A 283 22.07 -26.83 -5.67
C MET A 283 22.61 -28.22 -5.29
N ALA A 284 21.99 -28.88 -4.30
CA ALA A 284 22.28 -30.27 -3.94
C ALA A 284 21.63 -31.31 -4.88
N GLY A 285 20.94 -30.88 -5.94
CA GLY A 285 20.33 -31.75 -6.95
C GLY A 285 18.87 -32.12 -6.70
N THR A 286 18.20 -31.51 -5.71
CA THR A 286 16.77 -31.74 -5.46
C THR A 286 15.93 -31.17 -6.61
N ALA A 287 15.01 -31.97 -7.15
CA ALA A 287 14.12 -31.51 -8.21
C ALA A 287 13.19 -30.39 -7.72
N VAL A 288 12.85 -29.43 -8.60
CA VAL A 288 12.04 -28.24 -8.27
C VAL A 288 10.71 -28.58 -7.57
N LYS A 289 10.03 -29.65 -7.97
CA LYS A 289 8.76 -30.07 -7.34
C LYS A 289 8.93 -30.56 -5.89
N ASP A 290 10.12 -31.08 -5.58
CA ASP A 290 10.46 -31.73 -4.31
C ASP A 290 11.19 -30.79 -3.34
N LEU A 291 11.37 -29.51 -3.70
CA LEU A 291 11.95 -28.51 -2.82
C LEU A 291 11.14 -28.37 -1.52
N PRO A 292 11.78 -28.03 -0.38
CA PRO A 292 11.14 -28.12 0.93
C PRO A 292 9.97 -27.14 1.10
N TYR A 293 10.07 -25.92 0.56
CA TYR A 293 9.12 -24.85 0.83
C TYR A 293 8.36 -24.37 -0.39
N VAL A 294 7.08 -24.10 -0.21
CA VAL A 294 6.16 -23.45 -1.15
C VAL A 294 6.13 -21.95 -0.91
N TRP A 295 5.91 -21.52 0.33
CA TRP A 295 5.83 -20.10 0.65
C TRP A 295 7.20 -19.45 0.57
N THR A 296 7.35 -18.58 -0.43
CA THR A 296 8.54 -17.76 -0.66
C THR A 296 8.12 -16.31 -0.91
N PRO A 297 9.04 -15.32 -0.86
CA PRO A 297 8.67 -13.90 -0.93
C PRO A 297 7.89 -13.52 -2.19
N ASN A 298 8.19 -14.22 -3.30
CA ASN A 298 7.65 -13.91 -4.62
C ASN A 298 6.35 -14.66 -4.96
N LEU A 299 5.93 -15.65 -4.17
CA LEU A 299 4.75 -16.47 -4.48
C LEU A 299 3.47 -15.63 -4.61
N CYS A 300 3.29 -14.62 -3.74
CA CYS A 300 2.13 -13.73 -3.77
C CYS A 300 2.05 -12.87 -5.05
N ARG A 301 3.18 -12.64 -5.73
CA ARG A 301 3.23 -11.86 -6.97
C ARG A 301 2.59 -12.58 -8.15
N LEU A 302 2.37 -13.90 -8.04
CA LEU A 302 1.69 -14.69 -9.06
C LEU A 302 0.15 -14.61 -8.97
N SER A 303 -0.39 -14.05 -7.89
CA SER A 303 -1.83 -14.11 -7.59
C SER A 303 -2.45 -12.76 -7.21
N GLN A 304 -1.91 -12.05 -6.23
CA GLN A 304 -2.53 -10.85 -5.64
C GLN A 304 -2.93 -9.80 -6.67
N TRP A 305 -1.94 -9.21 -7.33
CA TRP A 305 -2.12 -8.04 -8.18
C TRP A 305 -2.68 -8.37 -9.54
N VAL A 306 -2.31 -9.52 -10.07
CA VAL A 306 -2.76 -10.00 -11.37
C VAL A 306 -4.23 -10.44 -11.33
N SER A 307 -4.74 -10.88 -10.17
CA SER A 307 -6.15 -11.25 -10.00
C SER A 307 -7.05 -10.10 -9.57
N SER A 308 -6.50 -8.92 -9.23
CA SER A 308 -7.27 -7.79 -8.72
C SER A 308 -7.11 -6.52 -9.56
N CYS A 309 -5.88 -6.05 -9.70
CA CYS A 309 -5.57 -4.82 -10.42
C CYS A 309 -5.63 -4.96 -11.94
N TRP A 310 -5.20 -6.09 -12.51
CA TRP A 310 -5.29 -6.31 -13.97
C TRP A 310 -6.75 -6.40 -14.46
N PRO A 311 -7.68 -7.10 -13.77
CA PRO A 311 -9.10 -7.06 -14.12
C PRO A 311 -9.68 -5.64 -14.07
N ILE A 312 -9.35 -4.88 -13.03
CA ILE A 312 -9.78 -3.49 -12.90
C ILE A 312 -9.33 -2.66 -14.12
N LEU A 313 -8.07 -2.78 -14.54
CA LEU A 313 -7.58 -2.10 -15.75
C LEU A 313 -8.38 -2.44 -17.00
N VAL A 314 -8.63 -3.74 -17.22
CA VAL A 314 -9.44 -4.19 -18.36
C VAL A 314 -10.84 -3.59 -18.29
N TYR A 315 -11.45 -3.60 -17.12
CA TYR A 315 -12.78 -3.06 -16.93
C TYR A 315 -12.84 -1.54 -17.12
N MET A 316 -11.82 -0.79 -16.72
CA MET A 316 -11.71 0.65 -17.02
C MET A 316 -11.71 0.91 -18.53
N PHE A 317 -10.96 0.11 -19.31
CA PHE A 317 -11.00 0.22 -20.77
C PHE A 317 -12.37 -0.15 -21.34
N MET A 318 -12.99 -1.24 -20.86
CA MET A 318 -14.32 -1.69 -21.31
C MET A 318 -15.43 -0.66 -21.03
N SER A 319 -15.35 0.02 -19.88
CA SER A 319 -16.34 1.00 -19.44
C SER A 319 -16.11 2.42 -19.96
N SER A 320 -15.01 2.65 -20.67
CA SER A 320 -14.61 3.98 -21.13
C SER A 320 -15.61 4.71 -22.03
N LYS A 321 -16.48 3.98 -22.74
CA LYS A 321 -17.57 4.59 -23.53
C LYS A 321 -18.65 5.22 -22.65
N LYS A 322 -18.90 4.65 -21.47
CA LYS A 322 -19.90 5.14 -20.51
C LYS A 322 -19.29 6.11 -19.51
N LEU A 323 -18.02 5.92 -19.18
CA LEU A 323 -17.26 6.72 -18.23
C LEU A 323 -15.95 7.19 -18.92
N PRO A 324 -15.98 8.29 -19.69
CA PRO A 324 -14.85 8.71 -20.54
C PRO A 324 -13.53 8.93 -19.81
N HIS A 325 -13.57 9.30 -18.54
CA HIS A 325 -12.39 9.52 -17.70
C HIS A 325 -11.60 8.23 -17.40
N LEU A 326 -12.20 7.05 -17.55
CA LEU A 326 -11.55 5.77 -17.21
C LEU A 326 -10.46 5.37 -18.21
N LYS A 327 -10.59 5.71 -19.51
CA LYS A 327 -9.57 5.34 -20.51
C LYS A 327 -8.24 6.08 -20.30
N PRO A 328 -8.22 7.42 -20.12
CA PRO A 328 -6.99 8.13 -19.77
C PRO A 328 -6.34 7.56 -18.51
N LEU A 329 -7.13 7.32 -17.46
CA LEU A 329 -6.63 6.75 -16.20
C LEU A 329 -6.03 5.35 -16.42
N ALA A 330 -6.73 4.45 -17.10
CA ALA A 330 -6.24 3.09 -17.39
C ALA A 330 -4.94 3.10 -18.22
N THR A 331 -4.81 4.05 -19.14
CA THR A 331 -3.62 4.20 -19.98
C THR A 331 -2.40 4.58 -19.14
N ILE A 332 -2.57 5.47 -18.16
CA ILE A 332 -1.50 5.87 -17.23
C ILE A 332 -1.15 4.75 -16.25
N CYS A 333 -2.16 4.00 -15.78
CA CYS A 333 -1.97 2.90 -14.84
C CYS A 333 -1.36 1.64 -15.48
N LEU A 334 -1.49 1.45 -16.80
CA LEU A 334 -1.08 0.21 -17.47
C LEU A 334 0.43 -0.08 -17.35
N PRO A 335 1.37 0.85 -17.67
CA PRO A 335 2.80 0.57 -17.55
C PRO A 335 3.24 0.12 -16.14
N PRO A 336 2.91 0.83 -15.03
CA PRO A 336 3.29 0.37 -13.69
C PRO A 336 2.63 -0.97 -13.32
N ALA A 337 1.38 -1.22 -13.73
CA ALA A 337 0.69 -2.46 -13.40
C ALA A 337 1.31 -3.71 -14.04
N VAL A 338 1.99 -3.60 -15.18
CA VAL A 338 2.77 -4.70 -15.78
C VAL A 338 3.89 -5.14 -14.85
N PHE A 339 4.50 -4.21 -14.12
CA PHE A 339 5.53 -4.44 -13.11
C PHE A 339 4.94 -4.68 -11.71
N CYS A 340 3.64 -4.96 -11.61
CA CYS A 340 2.91 -5.15 -10.36
C CYS A 340 3.01 -3.95 -9.39
N ILE A 341 3.20 -2.74 -9.94
CA ILE A 341 3.10 -1.47 -9.22
C ILE A 341 1.65 -0.99 -9.34
N ILE A 342 0.95 -0.93 -8.22
CA ILE A 342 -0.53 -0.96 -8.17
C ILE A 342 -1.14 0.29 -7.56
N GLU A 343 -0.32 1.12 -6.91
CA GLU A 343 -0.68 2.41 -6.34
C GLU A 343 -1.51 3.30 -7.28
N PRO A 344 -1.21 3.43 -8.60
CA PRO A 344 -2.00 4.30 -9.44
C PRO A 344 -3.41 3.77 -9.69
N ILE A 345 -3.62 2.45 -9.60
CA ILE A 345 -4.97 1.86 -9.63
C ILE A 345 -5.63 2.03 -8.27
N MET A 346 -4.92 1.68 -7.20
CA MET A 346 -5.45 1.68 -5.84
C MET A 346 -5.92 3.06 -5.40
N PHE A 347 -5.14 4.10 -5.68
CA PHE A 347 -5.47 5.46 -5.29
C PHE A 347 -6.06 6.27 -6.44
N GLY A 348 -5.72 5.98 -7.71
CA GLY A 348 -6.22 6.76 -8.84
C GLY A 348 -7.66 6.44 -9.24
N LEU A 349 -8.08 5.16 -9.17
CA LEU A 349 -9.48 4.74 -9.33
C LEU A 349 -10.29 4.82 -8.01
N PRO A 350 -9.69 5.40 -6.96
CA PRO A 350 -9.78 4.94 -5.57
C PRO A 350 -10.44 3.57 -5.38
N VAL A 351 -9.65 2.48 -5.46
CA VAL A 351 -10.07 1.15 -4.96
C VAL A 351 -10.09 1.15 -3.43
N VAL A 352 -9.17 1.91 -2.82
CA VAL A 352 -9.14 2.14 -1.37
C VAL A 352 -10.48 2.69 -0.90
N MET A 353 -11.04 2.06 0.13
CA MET A 353 -12.31 2.45 0.77
C MET A 353 -13.51 2.48 -0.19
N ASN A 354 -13.41 1.84 -1.36
CA ASN A 354 -14.50 1.77 -2.33
C ASN A 354 -15.41 0.58 -2.05
N GLY A 355 -16.67 0.90 -1.72
CA GLY A 355 -17.70 -0.07 -1.36
C GLY A 355 -17.96 -1.17 -2.39
N PHE A 356 -17.86 -0.84 -3.68
CA PHE A 356 -18.07 -1.82 -4.75
C PHE A 356 -16.85 -2.72 -4.95
N LEU A 357 -15.65 -2.15 -4.84
CA LEU A 357 -14.42 -2.83 -5.24
C LEU A 357 -13.72 -3.57 -4.08
N LEU A 358 -14.00 -3.25 -2.82
CA LEU A 358 -13.32 -3.89 -1.68
C LEU A 358 -13.60 -5.39 -1.58
N VAL A 359 -14.85 -5.82 -1.81
CA VAL A 359 -15.25 -7.22 -1.69
C VAL A 359 -14.57 -8.08 -2.75
N PRO A 360 -14.67 -7.77 -4.06
CA PRO A 360 -13.98 -8.56 -5.06
C PRO A 360 -12.47 -8.50 -4.87
N PHE A 361 -11.91 -7.37 -4.43
CA PHE A 361 -10.49 -7.24 -4.15
C PHE A 361 -10.02 -8.21 -3.05
N ILE A 362 -10.70 -8.25 -1.89
CA ILE A 362 -10.35 -9.18 -0.81
C ILE A 362 -10.52 -10.63 -1.27
N LEU A 363 -11.66 -10.94 -1.90
CA LEU A 363 -11.98 -12.29 -2.33
C LEU A 363 -10.98 -12.83 -3.35
N THR A 364 -10.58 -12.03 -4.35
CA THR A 364 -9.62 -12.49 -5.35
C THR A 364 -8.26 -12.77 -4.73
N HIS A 365 -7.75 -11.90 -3.84
CA HIS A 365 -6.47 -12.13 -3.15
C HIS A 365 -6.49 -13.43 -2.35
N THR A 366 -7.54 -13.65 -1.56
CA THR A 366 -7.65 -14.85 -0.71
C THR A 366 -7.76 -16.12 -1.56
N LEU A 367 -8.66 -16.14 -2.54
CA LEU A 367 -8.93 -17.34 -3.34
C LEU A 367 -7.77 -17.69 -4.27
N THR A 368 -7.23 -16.70 -4.98
CA THR A 368 -6.10 -16.94 -5.89
C THR A 368 -4.80 -17.21 -5.14
N GLY A 369 -4.63 -16.63 -3.94
CA GLY A 369 -3.56 -17.00 -3.01
C GLY A 369 -3.61 -18.48 -2.65
N ALA A 370 -4.73 -18.93 -2.07
CA ALA A 370 -4.91 -20.34 -1.70
C ALA A 370 -4.70 -21.28 -2.91
N PHE A 371 -5.29 -20.93 -4.05
CA PHE A 371 -5.22 -21.73 -5.26
C PHE A 371 -3.78 -21.83 -5.81
N THR A 372 -3.05 -20.70 -5.82
CA THR A 372 -1.64 -20.68 -6.25
C THR A 372 -0.75 -21.48 -5.33
N TYR A 373 -0.95 -21.37 -4.01
CA TYR A 373 -0.22 -22.19 -3.05
C TYR A 373 -0.46 -23.67 -3.31
N TRP A 374 -1.72 -24.08 -3.42
CA TRP A 374 -2.09 -25.48 -3.67
C TRP A 374 -1.47 -26.03 -4.96
N LEU A 375 -1.56 -25.27 -6.06
CA LEU A 375 -0.97 -25.67 -7.34
C LEU A 375 0.56 -25.75 -7.28
N THR A 376 1.21 -24.94 -6.45
CA THR A 376 2.65 -25.06 -6.18
C THR A 376 2.96 -26.30 -5.34
N SER A 377 2.12 -26.62 -4.34
CA SER A 377 2.30 -27.80 -3.49
C SER A 377 2.22 -29.12 -4.27
N ILE A 378 1.34 -29.20 -5.28
CA ILE A 378 1.19 -30.39 -6.13
C ILE A 378 2.12 -30.41 -7.36
N GLY A 379 2.96 -29.39 -7.53
CA GLY A 379 3.98 -29.32 -8.57
C GLY A 379 3.50 -28.82 -9.95
N PHE A 380 2.27 -28.29 -10.07
CA PHE A 380 1.86 -27.59 -11.29
C PHE A 380 2.67 -26.30 -11.45
N VAL A 381 2.73 -25.48 -10.39
CA VAL A 381 3.69 -24.37 -10.28
C VAL A 381 4.95 -24.91 -9.63
N GLY A 382 6.12 -24.60 -10.19
CA GLY A 382 7.39 -24.98 -9.57
C GLY A 382 7.64 -24.19 -8.29
N LYS A 383 8.22 -24.82 -7.27
CA LYS A 383 8.64 -24.13 -6.04
C LYS A 383 9.80 -23.19 -6.37
N MET A 384 9.72 -21.96 -5.86
CA MET A 384 10.71 -20.93 -6.18
C MET A 384 11.99 -21.13 -5.35
N TYR A 385 13.14 -20.93 -5.99
CA TYR A 385 14.46 -21.01 -5.36
C TYR A 385 15.40 -19.87 -5.78
N MET A 386 14.94 -19.00 -6.68
CA MET A 386 15.62 -17.76 -7.05
C MET A 386 14.78 -16.56 -6.61
N ASN A 387 15.38 -15.65 -5.86
CA ASN A 387 14.73 -14.40 -5.50
C ASN A 387 14.95 -13.37 -6.62
N LEU A 388 13.87 -13.03 -7.33
CA LEU A 388 13.86 -11.96 -8.33
C LEU A 388 13.34 -10.66 -7.71
N PRO A 389 13.69 -9.49 -8.26
CA PRO A 389 13.07 -8.23 -7.86
C PRO A 389 11.55 -8.31 -7.94
N TRP A 390 10.87 -7.80 -6.91
CA TRP A 390 9.42 -7.89 -6.78
C TRP A 390 8.66 -7.23 -7.94
N ALA A 391 9.27 -6.20 -8.56
CA ALA A 391 8.73 -5.49 -9.72
C ALA A 391 9.12 -6.17 -11.05
N THR A 392 9.41 -7.47 -11.06
CA THR A 392 9.53 -8.25 -12.30
C THR A 392 8.13 -8.58 -12.82
N PRO A 393 7.85 -8.44 -14.13
CA PRO A 393 6.53 -8.80 -14.68
C PRO A 393 6.11 -10.22 -14.28
N SER A 394 4.93 -10.36 -13.69
CA SER A 394 4.51 -11.57 -12.97
C SER A 394 4.67 -12.89 -13.75
N PRO A 395 4.31 -13.00 -15.05
CA PRO A 395 4.53 -14.23 -15.81
C PRO A 395 6.01 -14.61 -15.94
N ILE A 396 6.88 -13.61 -16.11
CA ILE A 396 8.34 -13.79 -16.21
C ILE A 396 8.89 -14.21 -14.84
N LEU A 397 8.44 -13.54 -13.78
CA LEU A 397 8.81 -13.86 -12.40
C LEU A 397 8.48 -15.32 -12.07
N GLY A 398 7.26 -15.77 -12.36
CA GLY A 398 6.82 -17.15 -12.08
C GLY A 398 7.60 -18.21 -12.87
N TYR A 399 7.94 -17.92 -14.12
CA TYR A 399 8.77 -18.80 -14.93
C TYR A 399 10.19 -18.91 -14.39
N LEU A 400 10.85 -17.75 -14.21
CA LEU A 400 12.27 -17.69 -13.85
C LEU A 400 12.52 -18.09 -12.41
N ALA A 401 11.74 -17.61 -11.43
CA ALA A 401 11.99 -17.87 -10.00
C ALA A 401 11.98 -19.36 -9.63
N ALA A 402 11.29 -20.19 -10.43
CA ALA A 402 11.16 -21.62 -10.28
C ALA A 402 11.95 -22.43 -11.34
N GLY A 403 12.97 -21.82 -11.97
CA GLY A 403 13.89 -22.54 -12.86
C GLY A 403 13.30 -22.95 -14.20
N GLY A 404 12.41 -22.14 -14.77
CA GLY A 404 11.76 -22.41 -16.05
C GLY A 404 10.40 -23.11 -15.93
N SER A 405 9.70 -22.95 -14.81
CA SER A 405 8.38 -23.55 -14.62
C SER A 405 7.32 -22.90 -15.51
N ILE A 406 6.85 -23.62 -16.53
CA ILE A 406 5.75 -23.15 -17.40
C ILE A 406 4.48 -22.89 -16.56
N GLY A 407 4.18 -23.76 -15.59
CA GLY A 407 3.04 -23.56 -14.70
C GLY A 407 3.12 -22.27 -13.89
N GLY A 408 4.34 -21.82 -13.53
CA GLY A 408 4.58 -20.52 -12.90
C GLY A 408 4.21 -19.31 -13.77
N ALA A 409 4.37 -19.40 -15.09
CA ALA A 409 3.87 -18.36 -16.00
C ALA A 409 2.35 -18.48 -16.22
N VAL A 410 1.84 -19.70 -16.38
CA VAL A 410 0.44 -19.96 -16.72
C VAL A 410 -0.51 -19.61 -15.57
N ILE A 411 -0.12 -19.87 -14.31
CA ILE A 411 -0.96 -19.57 -13.14
C ILE A 411 -1.31 -18.08 -13.05
N VAL A 412 -0.45 -17.19 -13.52
CA VAL A 412 -0.68 -15.74 -13.56
C VAL A 412 -1.92 -15.42 -14.41
N PHE A 413 -2.02 -16.01 -15.60
CA PHE A 413 -3.16 -15.82 -16.49
C PHE A 413 -4.43 -16.50 -15.97
N ILE A 414 -4.30 -17.64 -15.28
CA ILE A 414 -5.43 -18.29 -14.62
C ILE A 414 -5.97 -17.39 -13.50
N ASN A 415 -5.11 -16.85 -12.65
CA ASN A 415 -5.48 -15.94 -11.57
C ASN A 415 -6.09 -14.64 -12.11
N PHE A 416 -5.56 -14.11 -13.21
CA PHE A 416 -6.15 -12.98 -13.93
C PHE A 416 -7.56 -13.30 -14.43
N ALA A 417 -7.79 -14.48 -15.02
CA ALA A 417 -9.11 -14.90 -15.47
C ALA A 417 -10.10 -15.09 -14.30
N ILE A 418 -9.67 -15.68 -13.19
CA ILE A 418 -10.46 -15.77 -11.95
C ILE A 418 -10.84 -14.37 -11.48
N GLY A 419 -9.88 -13.45 -11.49
CA GLY A 419 -10.08 -12.05 -11.17
C GLY A 419 -11.15 -11.39 -12.04
N MET A 420 -11.07 -11.56 -13.36
CA MET A 420 -12.08 -11.06 -14.30
C MET A 420 -13.48 -11.56 -13.92
N VAL A 421 -13.64 -12.85 -13.65
CA VAL A 421 -14.95 -13.43 -13.29
C VAL A 421 -15.47 -12.87 -11.96
N ILE A 422 -14.63 -12.80 -10.93
CA ILE A 422 -15.05 -12.33 -9.59
C ILE A 422 -15.40 -10.84 -9.63
N PHE A 423 -14.61 -10.01 -10.31
CA PHE A 423 -14.85 -8.57 -10.39
C PHE A 423 -16.07 -8.20 -11.24
N TYR A 424 -16.49 -9.04 -12.19
CA TYR A 424 -17.55 -8.72 -13.15
C TYR A 424 -18.84 -8.15 -12.52
N PRO A 425 -19.52 -8.84 -11.59
CA PRO A 425 -20.76 -8.31 -11.00
C PRO A 425 -20.54 -7.00 -10.24
N PHE A 426 -19.46 -6.90 -9.48
CA PHE A 426 -19.15 -5.70 -8.69
C PHE A 426 -18.82 -4.50 -9.57
N TRP A 427 -18.07 -4.74 -10.66
CA TRP A 427 -17.76 -3.70 -11.62
C TRP A 427 -19.02 -3.20 -12.33
N LYS A 428 -19.97 -4.08 -12.65
CA LYS A 428 -21.25 -3.66 -13.25
C LYS A 428 -22.08 -2.80 -12.31
N SER A 429 -22.14 -3.12 -11.02
CA SER A 429 -22.74 -2.23 -10.02
C SER A 429 -22.01 -0.90 -9.93
N TYR A 430 -20.67 -0.92 -9.86
CA TYR A 430 -19.84 0.29 -9.84
C TYR A 430 -20.08 1.18 -11.07
N GLU A 431 -19.98 0.63 -12.28
CA GLU A 431 -20.23 1.35 -13.55
C GLU A 431 -21.62 1.98 -13.56
N LYS A 432 -22.65 1.23 -13.13
CA LYS A 432 -24.03 1.73 -13.06
C LYS A 432 -24.14 2.92 -12.10
N ALA A 433 -23.57 2.81 -10.90
CA ALA A 433 -23.61 3.87 -9.90
C ALA A 433 -22.85 5.12 -10.34
N GLU A 434 -21.68 4.97 -10.97
CA GLU A 434 -20.90 6.12 -11.46
C GLU A 434 -21.54 6.81 -12.67
N VAL A 435 -22.22 6.07 -13.55
CA VAL A 435 -22.99 6.67 -14.65
C VAL A 435 -24.18 7.46 -14.10
N ALA A 436 -24.89 6.93 -13.10
CA ALA A 436 -25.98 7.66 -12.45
C ALA A 436 -25.48 8.97 -11.82
N LYS A 437 -24.35 8.93 -11.09
CA LYS A 437 -23.71 10.13 -10.53
C LYS A 437 -23.32 11.14 -11.62
N MET A 438 -22.72 10.68 -12.72
CA MET A 438 -22.31 11.55 -13.84
C MET A 438 -23.52 12.24 -14.50
N ASN A 439 -24.68 11.58 -14.54
CA ASN A 439 -25.92 12.11 -15.08
C ASN A 439 -26.70 12.98 -14.07
N GLY A 440 -26.22 13.13 -12.83
CA GLY A 440 -26.93 13.88 -11.78
C GLY A 440 -28.11 13.13 -11.16
N GLU A 441 -28.20 11.82 -11.36
CA GLU A 441 -29.20 10.96 -10.74
C GLU A 441 -28.75 10.60 -9.31
N ALA A 442 -29.69 10.48 -8.37
CA ALA A 442 -29.37 9.99 -7.03
C ALA A 442 -28.97 8.51 -7.12
N ALA A 443 -27.71 8.21 -6.79
CA ALA A 443 -27.14 6.87 -6.80
C ALA A 443 -27.64 5.97 -5.67
#